data_AF-A0A6S7AJ37-F1
#
_entry.id   AF-A0A6S7AJ37-F1
#
_cell.length_a   1.000
_cell.length_b   1.000
_cell.length_c   1.000
_cell.angle_alpha   90.00
_cell.angle_beta   90.00
_cell.angle_gamma   90.00
#
_symmetry.space_group_name_H-M   'P 1'
#
loop_
_entity.id
_entity.type
_entity.pdbx_description
1 polymer ?
#
loop_
_entity_poly.entity_id
_entity_poly.type
_entity_poly.pdbx_seq_one_letter_code
_entity_poly.pdbx_strand_id
1 'polypeptide(L)' 'MVMMLPFVTGTLAVWFGLVGRRRPCVTFWLLTLAIFAAWCKYHMTSPLAMSL' A
#
# COMPACT_ATOMS: atom_id res chain seq x y z
N MET A 1 -14.79 -2.43 4.10
CA MET A 1 -13.77 -3.48 3.85
C MET A 1 -12.61 -2.97 2.99
N VAL A 2 -12.12 -1.75 3.25
CA VAL A 2 -11.05 -1.09 2.44
C VAL A 2 -9.64 -1.52 2.87
N MET A 3 -9.54 -2.28 3.96
CA MET A 3 -8.29 -2.72 4.60
C MET A 3 -7.37 -3.55 3.68
N MET A 4 -7.92 -4.20 2.64
CA MET A 4 -7.15 -5.02 1.71
C MET A 4 -6.57 -4.27 0.50
N LEU A 5 -6.94 -3.00 0.28
CA LEU A 5 -6.49 -2.24 -0.90
C LEU A 5 -4.97 -2.12 -1.07
N PRO A 6 -4.16 -1.90 0.00
CA PRO A 6 -2.71 -1.91 -0.13
C PRO A 6 -2.18 -3.26 -0.64
N PHE A 7 -2.77 -4.37 -0.21
CA PHE A 7 -2.36 -5.71 -0.62
C PHE A 7 -2.73 -6.02 -2.06
N VAL A 8 -3.91 -5.58 -2.52
CA VAL A 8 -4.34 -5.76 -3.92
C VAL A 8 -3.43 -4.97 -4.85
N THR A 9 -3.13 -3.72 -4.50
CA THR A 9 -2.28 -2.84 -5.32
C THR A 9 -0.82 -3.29 -5.31
N GLY A 10 -0.34 -3.81 -4.18
CA GLY A 10 1.00 -4.42 -4.08
C GLY A 10 1.11 -5.69 -4.91
N THR A 11 0.09 -6.55 -4.89
CA THR A 11 0.04 -7.76 -5.74
C THR A 11 0.12 -7.40 -7.23
N LEU A 12 -0.60 -6.36 -7.65
CA LEU A 12 -0.55 -5.87 -9.03
C LEU A 12 0.84 -5.28 -9.38
N ALA A 13 1.48 -4.56 -8.46
CA ALA A 13 2.85 -4.07 -8.65
C ALA A 13 3.83 -5.23 -8.91
N VAL A 14 3.78 -6.27 -8.08
CA VAL A 14 4.61 -7.48 -8.22
C VAL A 14 4.34 -8.18 -9.55
N TRP A 15 3.07 -8.37 -9.92
CA TRP A 15 2.69 -8.96 -11.20
C TRP A 15 3.26 -8.19 -12.40
N PHE A 16 3.16 -6.86 -12.38
CA PHE A 16 3.77 -6.05 -13.44
C PHE A 16 5.29 -6.14 -13.46
N GLY A 17 5.93 -6.31 -12.30
CA GLY A 17 7.35 -6.63 -12.19
C GLY A 17 7.71 -7.95 -12.87
N LEU A 18 6.92 -9.01 -12.63
CA LEU A 18 7.10 -10.34 -13.23
C LEU A 18 6.94 -10.34 -14.76
N VAL A 19 5.97 -9.58 -15.28
CA VAL A 19 5.74 -9.43 -16.73
C VAL A 19 6.73 -8.42 -17.38
N GLY A 20 7.69 -7.88 -16.61
CA GLY A 20 8.72 -6.96 -17.11
C GLY A 20 8.22 -5.53 -17.38
N ARG A 21 6.98 -5.20 -17.00
CA ARG A 21 6.38 -3.88 -17.21
C ARG A 21 6.77 -2.91 -16.10
N ARG A 22 7.94 -2.27 -16.26
CA ARG A 22 8.53 -1.34 -15.27
C ARG A 22 7.61 -0.17 -14.88
N ARG A 23 7.02 0.53 -15.87
CA ARG A 23 6.16 1.71 -15.61
C ARG A 23 4.96 1.37 -14.71
N PRO A 24 4.09 0.41 -15.06
CA PRO A 24 2.94 0.08 -14.21
C PRO A 24 3.35 -0.57 -12.88
N CYS A 25 4.46 -1.29 -12.82
CA CYS A 25 5.02 -1.78 -11.54
C CYS A 25 5.30 -0.63 -10.57
N VAL A 26 6.06 0.38 -11.01
CA VAL A 26 6.36 1.55 -10.18
C VAL A 26 5.10 2.35 -9.86
N THR A 27 4.19 2.53 -10.80
CA THR A 27 2.92 3.23 -10.57
C THR A 27 2.09 2.55 -9.48
N PHE A 28 1.90 1.23 -9.56
CA PHE A 28 1.15 0.49 -8.54
C PHE A 28 1.86 0.47 -7.21
N TRP A 29 3.20 0.43 -7.20
CA TRP A 29 3.98 0.53 -5.97
C TRP A 29 3.76 1.87 -5.24
N LEU A 30 3.84 2.98 -5.96
CA LEU A 30 3.55 4.31 -5.39
C LEU A 30 2.09 4.42 -4.92
N LEU A 31 1.16 3.81 -5.66
CA LEU A 31 -0.24 3.80 -5.31
C LEU A 31 -0.51 3.00 -4.02
N THR A 32 0.18 1.87 -3.81
CA THR A 32 0.15 1.13 -2.55
C THR A 32 0.60 1.98 -1.37
N LEU A 33 1.71 2.72 -1.51
CA LEU A 33 2.21 3.61 -0.46
C LEU A 33 1.21 4.74 -0.14
N ALA A 34 0.63 5.35 -1.17
CA ALA A 34 -0.36 6.42 -1.00
C ALA A 34 -1.61 5.94 -0.26
N ILE A 35 -2.14 4.77 -0.63
CA ILE A 35 -3.30 4.16 0.06
C ILE A 35 -2.94 3.83 1.51
N PHE A 36 -1.77 3.25 1.75
CA PHE A 36 -1.32 2.91 3.09
C PHE A 36 -1.19 4.16 3.98
N ALA A 37 -0.53 5.22 3.50
CA ALA A 37 -0.37 6.47 4.23
C ALA A 37 -1.72 7.13 4.54
N ALA A 38 -2.64 7.17 3.57
CA ALA A 38 -3.99 7.67 3.78
C ALA A 38 -4.74 6.82 4.83
N TRP A 39 -4.61 5.50 4.77
CA TRP A 39 -5.23 4.60 5.73
C TRP A 39 -4.72 4.83 7.15
N CYS A 40 -3.40 4.94 7.34
CA CYS A 40 -2.78 5.28 8.62
C CYS A 40 -3.32 6.59 9.17
N LYS A 41 -3.43 7.64 8.35
CA LYS A 41 -3.97 8.93 8.78
C LYS A 41 -5.39 8.83 9.36
N TYR A 42 -6.25 8.00 8.79
CA TYR A 42 -7.65 7.88 9.22
C TYR A 42 -7.88 6.82 10.33
N HIS A 43 -7.05 5.78 10.40
CA HIS A 43 -7.30 4.62 11.26
C HIS A 43 -6.25 4.44 12.37
N MET A 44 -5.05 5.00 12.25
CA MET A 44 -4.05 5.05 13.33
C MET A 44 -4.14 6.39 14.06
N THR A 45 -5.35 6.75 14.50
CA THR A 45 -5.63 7.98 15.26
C THR A 45 -5.51 7.81 16.77
N SER A 46 -5.56 6.57 17.25
CA SER A 46 -5.31 6.25 18.66
C SER A 46 -3.79 6.26 18.91
N PRO A 47 -3.31 6.93 19.98
CA PRO A 47 -1.91 6.84 20.36
C PRO A 47 -1.56 5.37 20.57
N LEU A 48 -0.61 4.88 19.78
CA LEU A 48 0.00 3.59 20.03
C LEU A 48 0.65 3.70 21.41
N ALA A 49 0.15 2.96 22.39
CA ALA A 49 0.85 2.76 23.64
C ALA A 49 2.13 1.98 23.29
N MET A 50 3.18 2.71 22.89
CA MET A 50 4.52 2.17 22.86
C MET A 50 4.87 1.93 24.33
N SER A 51 4.61 0.71 24.80
CA SER A 51 5.13 0.23 26.07
C SER A 51 6.65 0.28 25.96
N LEU A 52 7.22 1.31 26.58
CA LEU A 52 8.66 1.51 26.72
C LEU A 52 9.16 0.66 27.89
#